data_AF-A0A0V1AFQ4-F1
#
_entry.id   AF-A0A0V1AFQ4-F1
#
_cell.length_a   1.000
_cell.length_b   1.000
_cell.length_c   1.000
_cell.angle_alpha   90.00
_cell.angle_beta   90.00
_cell.angle_gamma   90.00
#
_symmetry.space_group_name_H-M   'P 1'
#
loop_
_entity.id
_entity.type
_entity.pdbx_description
1 polymer ?
#
loop_
_entity_poly.entity_id
_entity_poly.type
_entity_poly.pdbx_seq_one_letter_code
_entity_poly.pdbx_strand_id
1 'polypeptide(L)'
;MLCGNHGSPYHMITYQGKEIHSSKVPFSTKVISNMVDIIQENCNTTRLTFYFDNFFNNYDLLVMLSELKMRAIGTIRPYHSNGADAVMLPDKLLMEQKRGAFDFRSDGNIYIAKWHNNSIVRIASNFKTHNPLRKTQ
;
A
#
# COMPACT_ATOMS: atom_id res chain seq x y z
N MET A 1 1.94 2.76 -14.68
CA MET A 1 2.42 1.63 -15.50
C MET A 1 2.50 0.41 -14.58
N LEU A 2 2.03 -0.74 -15.04
CA LEU A 2 2.15 -2.03 -14.37
C LEU A 2 3.31 -2.80 -15.01
N CYS A 3 4.23 -3.28 -14.18
CA CYS A 3 5.42 -4.02 -14.62
C CYS A 3 5.56 -5.32 -13.83
N GLY A 4 6.17 -6.32 -14.47
CA GLY A 4 6.66 -7.51 -13.81
C GLY A 4 7.90 -7.25 -12.97
N ASN A 5 8.22 -8.21 -12.11
CA ASN A 5 9.47 -8.22 -11.33
C ASN A 5 10.74 -8.18 -12.19
N HIS A 6 10.68 -8.61 -13.46
CA HIS A 6 11.77 -8.54 -14.43
C HIS A 6 11.87 -7.19 -15.15
N GLY A 7 11.03 -6.21 -14.80
CA GLY A 7 10.99 -4.89 -15.43
C GLY A 7 10.16 -4.81 -16.71
N SER A 8 9.61 -5.93 -17.20
CA SER A 8 8.76 -5.95 -18.39
C SER A 8 7.42 -5.24 -18.14
N PRO A 9 7.03 -4.24 -18.96
CA PRO A 9 5.73 -3.61 -18.83
C PRO A 9 4.61 -4.53 -19.32
N TYR A 10 3.55 -4.65 -18.53
CA TYR A 10 2.34 -5.39 -18.91
C TYR A 10 1.22 -4.46 -19.37
N HIS A 11 1.08 -3.31 -18.71
CA HIS A 11 0.00 -2.38 -19.00
C HIS A 11 0.38 -0.94 -18.67
N MET A 12 0.01 -0.01 -19.54
CA MET A 12 0.25 1.42 -19.34
C MET A 12 -1.00 2.20 -19.75
N ILE A 13 -1.43 3.07 -18.84
CA ILE A 13 -2.50 4.04 -19.09
C ILE A 13 -1.85 5.41 -19.07
N THR A 14 -2.07 6.21 -20.11
CA THR A 14 -1.63 7.61 -20.17
C THR A 14 -2.64 8.49 -19.45
N TYR A 15 -2.15 9.33 -18.53
CA TYR A 15 -3.00 10.32 -17.87
C TYR A 15 -3.31 11.46 -18.86
N GLN A 16 -4.59 11.74 -19.08
CA GLN A 16 -5.06 12.73 -20.05
C GLN A 16 -5.55 14.04 -19.41
N GLY A 17 -5.31 14.22 -18.11
CA GLY A 17 -5.79 15.40 -17.38
C GLY A 17 -7.12 15.16 -16.66
N LYS A 18 -7.81 16.25 -16.35
CA LYS A 18 -9.00 16.23 -15.49
C LYS A 18 -10.20 15.63 -16.23
N GLU A 19 -10.79 14.58 -15.66
CA GLU A 19 -12.06 14.02 -16.13
C GLU A 19 -13.21 15.04 -15.98
N ILE A 20 -14.08 15.11 -16.99
CA ILE A 20 -15.26 15.99 -17.01
C ILE A 20 -16.32 15.51 -16.01
N HIS A 21 -16.42 14.19 -15.81
CA HIS A 21 -17.30 13.56 -14.83
C HIS A 21 -16.47 12.85 -13.75
N SER A 22 -16.26 13.49 -12.60
CA SER A 22 -15.50 12.90 -11.50
C SER A 22 -16.40 11.99 -10.66
N SER A 23 -16.11 10.68 -10.65
CA SER A 23 -16.60 9.79 -9.60
C SER A 23 -16.03 10.19 -8.23
N LYS A 24 -16.69 9.81 -7.14
CA LYS A 24 -16.16 9.99 -5.77
C LYS A 24 -14.92 9.13 -5.45
N VAL A 25 -14.66 8.09 -6.24
CA VAL A 25 -13.51 7.19 -6.03
C VAL A 25 -12.19 7.91 -6.39
N PRO A 26 -11.16 7.84 -5.54
CA PRO A 26 -9.84 8.41 -5.83
C PRO A 26 -9.27 7.92 -7.16
N PHE A 27 -8.60 8.81 -7.89
CA PHE A 27 -7.98 8.50 -9.18
C PHE A 27 -7.01 7.30 -9.10
N SER A 28 -6.18 7.25 -8.05
CA SER A 28 -5.25 6.16 -7.82
C SER A 28 -5.96 4.80 -7.71
N THR A 29 -7.05 4.73 -6.96
CA THR A 29 -7.84 3.50 -6.79
C THR A 29 -8.45 3.06 -8.13
N LYS A 30 -9.01 3.99 -8.93
CA LYS A 30 -9.53 3.66 -10.27
C LYS A 30 -8.47 3.05 -11.18
N VAL A 31 -7.29 3.65 -11.22
CA VAL A 31 -6.18 3.16 -12.06
C VAL A 31 -5.80 1.74 -11.66
N ILE A 32 -5.74 1.44 -10.35
CA ILE A 32 -5.41 0.09 -9.88
C ILE A 32 -6.55 -0.89 -10.13
N SER A 33 -7.81 -0.52 -9.90
CA SER A 33 -8.97 -1.37 -10.22
C SER A 33 -8.95 -1.80 -11.68
N ASN A 34 -8.81 -0.86 -12.63
CA ASN A 34 -8.73 -1.18 -14.05
C ASN A 34 -7.56 -2.14 -14.37
N MET A 35 -6.41 -1.96 -13.70
CA MET A 35 -5.26 -2.87 -13.87
C MET A 35 -5.53 -4.26 -13.29
N VAL A 36 -6.23 -4.35 -12.17
CA VAL A 36 -6.63 -5.62 -11.55
C VAL A 36 -7.61 -6.37 -12.44
N ASP A 37 -8.59 -5.68 -13.03
CA ASP A 37 -9.57 -6.29 -13.94
C ASP A 37 -8.85 -6.94 -15.14
N ILE A 38 -7.94 -6.21 -15.79
CA ILE A 38 -7.13 -6.72 -16.90
C ILE A 38 -6.33 -7.97 -16.49
N ILE A 39 -5.74 -7.95 -15.28
CA ILE A 39 -5.00 -9.10 -14.78
C ILE A 39 -5.92 -10.30 -14.56
N GLN A 40 -7.10 -10.10 -13.97
CA GLN A 40 -8.04 -11.18 -13.70
C GLN A 40 -8.59 -11.80 -14.98
N GLU A 41 -8.81 -10.99 -16.02
CA GLU A 41 -9.24 -11.46 -17.34
C GLU A 41 -8.16 -12.30 -18.05
N ASN A 42 -6.88 -11.98 -17.83
CA ASN A 42 -5.77 -12.55 -18.59
C ASN A 42 -4.90 -13.53 -17.79
N CYS A 43 -5.15 -13.69 -16.49
CA CYS A 43 -4.30 -14.49 -15.60
C CYS A 43 -5.12 -15.30 -14.60
N ASN A 44 -5.01 -16.63 -14.68
CA ASN A 44 -5.71 -17.55 -13.79
C ASN A 44 -5.05 -17.71 -12.42
N THR A 45 -4.00 -16.95 -12.10
CA THR A 45 -3.28 -17.08 -10.83
C THR A 45 -3.75 -16.08 -9.79
N THR A 46 -4.04 -16.58 -8.60
CA THR A 46 -4.36 -15.76 -7.42
C THR A 46 -3.10 -15.38 -6.62
N ARG A 47 -1.91 -15.80 -7.07
CA ARG A 47 -0.65 -15.60 -6.34
C ARG A 47 0.09 -14.31 -6.70
N LEU A 48 -0.65 -13.25 -7.02
CA LEU A 48 -0.05 -11.97 -7.37
C LEU A 48 0.20 -11.14 -6.12
N THR A 49 1.36 -10.48 -6.11
CA THR A 49 1.75 -9.53 -5.08
C THR A 49 2.06 -8.20 -5.72
N PHE A 50 1.25 -7.20 -5.40
CA PHE A 50 1.41 -5.83 -5.86
C PHE A 50 2.30 -5.03 -4.92
N TYR A 51 3.16 -4.22 -5.53
CA TYR A 51 4.03 -3.27 -4.84
C TYR A 51 3.67 -1.87 -5.30
N PHE A 52 3.26 -1.03 -4.36
CA PHE A 52 2.78 0.32 -4.64
C PHE A 52 3.71 1.38 -4.05
N ASP A 53 3.90 2.46 -4.81
CA ASP A 53 4.35 3.73 -4.24
C ASP A 53 3.20 4.41 -3.47
N ASN A 54 3.54 5.40 -2.65
CA ASN A 54 2.66 6.15 -1.77
C ASN A 54 1.48 6.84 -2.47
N PHE A 55 1.58 7.10 -3.78
CA PHE A 55 0.49 7.67 -4.56
C PHE A 55 -0.66 6.67 -4.76
N PHE A 56 -0.33 5.41 -5.01
CA PHE A 56 -1.32 4.38 -5.31
C PHE A 56 -1.85 3.71 -4.05
N ASN A 57 -1.00 3.57 -3.03
CA ASN A 57 -1.36 2.84 -1.83
C ASN A 57 -2.30 3.64 -0.91
N ASN A 58 -3.41 3.01 -0.53
CA ASN A 58 -4.35 3.52 0.46
C ASN A 58 -5.10 2.36 1.12
N TYR A 59 -5.68 2.63 2.30
CA TYR A 59 -6.36 1.61 3.09
C TYR A 59 -7.51 0.91 2.33
N ASP A 60 -8.41 1.67 1.71
CA ASP A 60 -9.58 1.10 1.02
C ASP A 60 -9.16 0.20 -0.16
N LEU A 61 -8.12 0.59 -0.89
CA LEU A 61 -7.54 -0.24 -1.95
C LEU A 61 -6.99 -1.57 -1.40
N LEU A 62 -6.30 -1.55 -0.25
CA LEU A 62 -5.77 -2.77 0.35
C LEU A 62 -6.88 -3.71 0.82
N VAL A 63 -8.00 -3.16 1.32
CA VAL A 63 -9.18 -3.94 1.71
C VAL A 63 -9.79 -4.63 0.48
N MET A 64 -10.05 -3.88 -0.59
CA MET A 64 -10.56 -4.42 -1.86
C MET A 64 -9.64 -5.54 -2.40
N LEU A 65 -8.33 -5.32 -2.43
CA LEU A 65 -7.39 -6.34 -2.89
C LEU A 65 -7.38 -7.58 -1.99
N SER A 66 -7.59 -7.41 -0.68
CA SER A 66 -7.70 -8.53 0.26
C SER A 66 -8.94 -9.40 -0.03
N GLU A 67 -10.08 -8.78 -0.32
CA GLU A 67 -11.33 -9.47 -0.71
C GLU A 67 -11.14 -10.27 -2.02
N LEU A 68 -10.36 -9.73 -2.95
CA LEU A 68 -9.96 -10.42 -4.18
C LEU A 68 -8.85 -11.47 -3.98
N LYS A 69 -8.42 -11.73 -2.74
CA LYS A 69 -7.31 -12.62 -2.37
C LYS A 69 -5.98 -12.26 -3.04
N MET A 70 -5.81 -10.99 -3.38
CA MET A 70 -4.59 -10.43 -3.94
C MET A 70 -3.74 -9.77 -2.86
N ARG A 71 -2.44 -10.00 -2.93
CA ARG A 71 -1.50 -9.47 -1.94
C ARG A 71 -1.04 -8.08 -2.37
N ALA A 72 -0.97 -7.15 -1.44
CA ALA A 72 -0.48 -5.81 -1.70
C ALA A 72 0.33 -5.26 -0.53
N ILE A 73 1.35 -4.49 -0.88
CA ILE A 73 2.19 -3.76 0.07
C ILE A 73 2.74 -2.50 -0.60
N GLY A 74 2.92 -1.46 0.18
CA GLY A 74 3.52 -0.24 -0.33
C GLY A 74 3.73 0.80 0.75
N THR A 75 4.52 1.82 0.44
CA THR A 75 4.56 3.01 1.29
C THR A 75 3.19 3.67 1.32
N ILE A 76 2.79 4.31 2.42
CA ILE A 76 1.48 4.95 2.55
C ILE A 76 1.61 6.36 3.11
N ARG A 77 0.77 7.28 2.66
CA ARG A 77 0.67 8.62 3.23
C ARG A 77 -0.22 8.62 4.49
N PRO A 78 0.03 9.48 5.50
CA PRO A 78 -0.73 9.46 6.75
C PRO A 78 -2.24 9.57 6.55
N TYR A 79 -2.70 10.46 5.68
CA TYR A 79 -4.12 10.66 5.41
C TYR A 79 -4.79 9.54 4.58
N HIS A 80 -4.01 8.60 4.04
CA HIS A 80 -4.52 7.39 3.38
C HIS A 80 -4.65 6.19 4.34
N SER A 81 -4.29 6.35 5.62
CA SER A 81 -4.19 5.26 6.60
C SER A 81 -5.48 4.97 7.39
N ASN A 82 -6.63 5.51 6.96
CA ASN A 82 -7.92 5.36 7.65
C ASN A 82 -7.87 5.66 9.16
N GLY A 83 -7.20 6.75 9.54
CA GLY A 83 -7.08 7.17 10.94
C GLY A 83 -6.06 6.40 11.78
N ALA A 84 -5.37 5.40 11.22
CA ALA A 84 -4.36 4.62 11.97
C ALA A 84 -3.25 5.52 12.53
N ASP A 85 -2.82 6.55 11.80
CA ASP A 85 -1.78 7.47 12.27
C ASP A 85 -2.19 8.26 13.54
N ALA A 86 -3.49 8.50 13.75
CA ALA A 86 -4.01 9.23 14.91
C ALA A 86 -3.98 8.40 16.20
N VAL A 87 -4.01 7.07 16.08
CA VAL A 87 -3.92 6.14 17.21
C VAL A 87 -2.51 5.58 17.40
N MET A 88 -1.56 5.89 16.51
CA MET A 88 -0.15 5.56 16.63
C MET A 88 0.63 6.64 17.37
N LEU A 89 1.86 6.31 17.78
CA LEU A 89 2.77 7.26 18.39
C LEU A 89 2.97 8.49 17.48
N PRO A 90 2.79 9.73 17.98
CA PRO A 90 3.04 10.93 17.22
C PRO A 90 4.45 10.97 16.62
N ASP A 91 4.56 11.47 15.38
CA ASP A 91 5.82 11.47 14.62
C ASP A 91 6.98 12.13 15.37
N LYS A 92 6.72 13.24 16.09
CA LYS A 92 7.74 13.92 16.89
C LYS A 92 8.32 13.00 17.98
N LEU A 93 7.43 12.32 18.72
CA LEU A 93 7.82 11.41 19.79
C LEU A 93 8.54 10.18 19.23
N LEU A 94 8.18 9.72 18.03
CA LEU A 94 8.88 8.60 17.39
C LEU A 94 10.28 9.01 16.88
N MET A 95 10.46 10.25 16.39
CA MET A 95 11.77 10.77 15.97
C MET A 95 12.72 11.01 17.15
N GLU A 96 12.20 11.27 18.35
CA GLU A 96 13.01 11.36 19.57
C GLU A 96 13.58 10.00 20.00
N GLN A 97 12.98 8.90 19.54
CA GLN A 97 13.47 7.56 19.83
C GLN A 97 14.64 7.17 18.91
N LYS A 98 15.37 6.12 19.30
CA LYS A 98 16.48 5.60 18.50
C LYS A 98 16.04 5.26 17.07
N ARG A 99 16.94 5.43 16.11
CA ARG A 99 16.74 4.97 14.72
C ARG A 99 16.35 3.48 14.72
N GLY A 100 15.32 3.15 13.94
CA GLY A 100 14.71 1.82 13.89
C GLY A 100 13.58 1.59 14.90
N ALA A 101 13.33 2.53 15.83
CA ALA A 101 12.12 2.51 16.62
C ALA A 101 10.89 2.53 15.71
N PHE A 102 9.86 1.75 16.04
CA PHE A 102 8.67 1.59 15.21
C PHE A 102 7.40 1.46 16.05
N ASP A 103 6.28 1.80 15.43
CA ASP A 103 4.93 1.57 15.94
C ASP A 103 4.06 1.01 14.82
N PHE A 104 3.01 0.28 15.17
CA PHE A 104 2.13 -0.37 14.21
C PHE A 104 0.69 -0.53 14.71
N ARG A 105 -0.26 -0.60 13.78
CA ARG A 105 -1.65 -0.96 14.06
C ARG A 105 -2.13 -1.95 13.00
N SER A 106 -3.05 -2.79 13.41
CA SER A 106 -3.73 -3.70 12.50
C SER A 106 -5.16 -3.92 12.98
N ASP A 107 -6.07 -4.03 12.03
CA ASP A 107 -7.47 -4.41 12.26
C ASP A 107 -7.71 -5.91 11.99
N GLY A 108 -6.64 -6.67 11.76
CA GLY A 108 -6.68 -8.10 11.38
C GLY A 108 -6.70 -8.35 9.87
N ASN A 109 -7.12 -7.39 9.06
CA ASN A 109 -7.09 -7.45 7.59
C ASN A 109 -5.91 -6.65 7.04
N ILE A 110 -5.79 -5.38 7.46
CA ILE A 110 -4.75 -4.46 7.05
C ILE A 110 -3.77 -4.25 8.20
N TYR A 111 -2.50 -4.21 7.84
CA TYR A 111 -1.38 -3.95 8.73
C TYR A 111 -0.70 -2.66 8.29
N ILE A 112 -0.54 -1.72 9.21
CA ILE A 112 0.14 -0.44 8.99
C ILE A 112 1.25 -0.30 10.02
N ALA A 113 2.45 0.01 9.56
CA ALA A 113 3.58 0.30 10.44
C ALA A 113 4.28 1.59 10.03
N LYS A 114 4.90 2.23 11.01
CA LYS A 114 5.80 3.34 10.80
C LYS A 114 7.04 3.21 11.65
N TRP A 115 8.17 3.65 11.14
CA TRP A 115 9.44 3.59 11.86
C TRP A 115 10.29 4.83 11.62
N HIS A 116 11.13 5.12 12.62
CA HIS A 116 12.12 6.19 12.55
C HIS A 116 13.33 5.72 11.74
N ASN A 117 13.59 6.39 10.62
CA ASN A 117 14.85 6.30 9.88
C ASN A 117 15.56 7.66 9.88
N ASN A 118 15.98 8.21 8.72
CA ASN A 118 16.33 9.63 8.62
C ASN A 118 15.08 10.53 8.69
N SER A 119 13.91 9.94 8.43
CA SER A 119 12.58 10.51 8.55
C SER A 119 11.61 9.38 8.95
N ILE A 120 10.36 9.72 9.26
CA ILE A 120 9.33 8.70 9.49
C ILE A 120 8.93 8.06 8.17
N VAL A 121 9.17 6.76 8.05
CA VAL A 121 8.71 5.95 6.93
C VAL A 121 7.46 5.19 7.35
N ARG A 122 6.50 5.05 6.44
CA ARG A 122 5.23 4.37 6.68
C ARG A 122 4.97 3.35 5.59
N ILE A 123 4.47 2.19 5.98
CA ILE A 123 4.10 1.11 5.07
C ILE A 123 2.74 0.54 5.47
N ALA A 124 1.97 0.09 4.48
CA ALA A 124 0.74 -0.64 4.69
C ALA A 124 0.72 -1.89 3.83
N SER A 125 0.15 -2.98 4.36
CA SER A 125 0.03 -4.27 3.68
C SER A 125 -1.25 -5.00 4.11
N ASN A 126 -1.80 -5.83 3.22
CA ASN A 126 -2.89 -6.75 3.55
C ASN A 126 -2.43 -8.21 3.80
N PHE A 127 -1.11 -8.48 3.75
CA PHE A 127 -0.61 -9.87 3.82
C PHE A 127 0.70 -10.04 4.59
N LYS A 128 1.40 -8.95 4.92
CA LYS A 128 2.62 -8.98 5.73
C LYS A 128 2.45 -8.17 7.00
N THR A 129 3.09 -8.64 8.05
CA THR A 129 3.26 -7.94 9.33
C THR A 129 4.74 -7.77 9.65
N HIS A 130 5.07 -7.09 10.75
CA HIS A 130 6.45 -6.81 11.18
C HIS A 130 7.23 -8.02 11.71
N ASN A 131 6.67 -9.24 11.65
CA ASN A 131 7.36 -10.43 12.16
C ASN A 131 8.64 -10.69 11.34
N PRO A 132 9.84 -10.56 11.94
CA PRO A 132 11.07 -10.75 11.21
C PRO A 132 11.27 -12.23 10.87
N LEU A 133 11.85 -12.52 9.71
CA LEU A 133 12.13 -13.90 9.29
C LEU A 133 13.20 -14.58 10.17
N ARG A 134 14.03 -13.79 10.87
CA ARG A 134 15.03 -14.25 11.84
C ARG A 134 15.18 -13.21 12.96
N LYS A 135 15.44 -13.65 14.19
CA LYS A 135 15.93 -12.76 15.25
C LYS A 135 17.33 -12.28 14.83
N THR A 136 17.55 -10.97 14.77
CA THR A 136 18.90 -10.41 14.65
C THR A 136 19.69 -10.82 15.89
N GLN A 137 20.73 -11.63 15.70
CA GLN A 137 21.76 -11.88 16.72
C GLN A 137 22.58 -10.63 16.97
#